data_AF-A0A0B3C5B5-F1
#
_entry.id   AF-A0A0B3C5B5-F1
#
_cell.length_a   1.000
_cell.length_b   1.000
_cell.length_c   1.000
_cell.angle_alpha   90.00
_cell.angle_beta   90.00
_cell.angle_gamma   90.00
#
_symmetry.space_group_name_H-M   'P 1'
#
loop_
_entity.id
_entity.type
_entity.pdbx_description
1 polymer ?
#
loop_
_entity_poly.entity_id
_entity_poly.type
_entity_poly.pdbx_seq_one_letter_code
_entity_poly.pdbx_strand_id
1 'polypeptide(L)'
;MQVFIGCQAEEPLWVVADDALRERLETRYAELVDEPGEEAFARVRGTVGPALDCPWCRDFPGSLHLEEVLEYREASARDCR
;
A
#
# COMPACT_ATOMS: atom_id res chain seq x y z
N MET A 1 0.26 -5.14 8.43
CA MET A 1 -0.28 -5.76 7.19
C MET A 1 -0.88 -4.67 6.34
N GLN A 2 -0.35 -4.43 5.14
CA GLN A 2 -0.71 -3.27 4.32
C GLN A 2 -1.22 -3.72 2.96
N VAL A 3 -2.35 -3.13 2.55
CA VAL A 3 -2.94 -3.30 1.23
C VAL A 3 -2.84 -1.97 0.50
N PHE A 4 -2.67 -2.01 -0.82
CA PHE A 4 -2.62 -0.83 -1.65
C PHE A 4 -3.73 -0.90 -2.70
N ILE A 5 -4.60 0.11 -2.71
CA ILE A 5 -5.63 0.26 -3.74
C ILE A 5 -5.15 1.36 -4.69
N GLY A 6 -4.87 0.98 -5.93
CA GLY A 6 -4.45 1.95 -6.94
C GLY A 6 -5.57 2.96 -7.24
N CYS A 7 -5.21 4.19 -7.58
CA CYS A 7 -6.17 5.14 -8.10
C CYS A 7 -6.90 4.53 -9.31
N GLN A 8 -8.24 4.56 -9.30
CA GLN A 8 -9.11 3.96 -10.32
C GLN A 8 -9.11 2.41 -10.39
N ALA A 9 -8.41 1.74 -9.46
CA ALA A 9 -8.51 0.30 -9.30
C ALA A 9 -9.64 -0.05 -8.32
N GLU A 10 -10.40 -1.10 -8.61
CA GLU A 10 -11.46 -1.61 -7.72
C GLU A 10 -10.93 -2.67 -6.75
N GLU A 11 -9.81 -3.29 -7.09
CA GLU A 11 -9.26 -4.42 -6.35
C GLU A 11 -7.99 -4.04 -5.57
N PRO A 12 -7.87 -4.46 -4.30
CA PRO A 12 -6.68 -4.22 -3.50
C PRO A 12 -5.54 -5.14 -3.91
N LEU A 13 -4.31 -4.63 -3.87
CA LEU A 13 -3.08 -5.39 -4.03
C LEU A 13 -2.41 -5.60 -2.68
N TRP A 14 -1.82 -6.78 -2.49
CA TRP A 14 -0.99 -7.05 -1.33
C TRP A 14 0.36 -6.35 -1.44
N VAL A 15 0.73 -5.53 -0.45
CA VAL A 15 2.03 -4.85 -0.47
C VAL A 15 3.15 -5.79 -0.02
N VAL A 16 4.14 -5.99 -0.89
CA VAL A 16 5.38 -6.70 -0.59
C VAL A 16 6.50 -5.67 -0.54
N ALA A 17 7.11 -5.47 0.62
CA ALA A 17 8.23 -4.56 0.84
C ALA A 17 9.28 -5.26 1.71
N ASP A 18 10.53 -4.79 1.68
CA ASP A 18 11.53 -5.23 2.65
C ASP A 18 11.17 -4.79 4.09
N ASP A 19 11.81 -5.40 5.08
CA ASP A 19 11.49 -5.17 6.50
C ASP A 19 11.67 -3.71 6.92
N ALA A 20 12.71 -3.04 6.43
CA ALA A 20 13.00 -1.66 6.80
C ALA A 20 11.98 -0.68 6.19
N LEU A 21 11.58 -0.90 4.94
CA LEU A 21 10.56 -0.11 4.27
C LEU A 21 9.18 -0.34 4.90
N ARG A 22 8.87 -1.61 5.22
CA ARG A 22 7.62 -1.98 5.91
C ARG A 22 7.50 -1.31 7.27
N GLU A 23 8.54 -1.37 8.10
CA GLU A 23 8.53 -0.72 9.43
C GLU A 23 8.34 0.80 9.33
N ARG A 24 9.03 1.44 8.37
CA ARG A 24 8.86 2.86 8.09
C ARG A 24 7.44 3.22 7.67
N LEU A 25 6.82 2.40 6.83
CA LEU A 25 5.44 2.60 6.40
C LEU A 25 4.47 2.44 7.56
N GLU A 26 4.60 1.38 8.36
CA GLU A 26 3.71 1.13 9.51
C GLU A 26 3.82 2.25 10.56
N THR A 27 5.03 2.72 10.84
CA THR A 27 5.26 3.86 11.74
C THR A 27 4.62 5.13 11.19
N ARG A 28 4.90 5.46 9.91
CA ARG A 28 4.36 6.67 9.30
C ARG A 28 2.85 6.63 9.17
N TYR A 29 2.27 5.48 8.89
CA TYR A 29 0.83 5.28 8.85
C TYR A 29 0.19 5.62 10.20
N ALA A 30 0.74 5.09 11.30
CA ALA A 30 0.24 5.35 12.66
C ALA A 30 0.34 6.84 13.08
N GLU A 31 1.15 7.65 12.40
CA GLU A 31 1.21 9.11 12.59
C GLU A 31 0.20 9.87 11.73
N LEU A 32 -0.34 9.25 10.68
CA LEU A 32 -1.23 9.87 9.69
C LEU A 32 -2.70 9.53 9.91
N VAL A 33 -3.02 8.45 10.64
CA VAL A 33 -4.39 8.03 10.89
C VAL A 33 -4.71 8.06 12.38
N ASP A 34 -5.95 8.38 12.70
CA ASP A 34 -6.44 8.39 14.07
C ASP A 34 -6.90 6.98 14.50
N GLU A 35 -7.46 6.21 13.55
CA GLU A 35 -7.95 4.85 13.79
C GLU A 35 -7.30 3.80 12.87
N PRO A 36 -7.00 2.59 13.37
CA PRO A 36 -6.54 1.50 12.52
C PRO A 36 -7.56 1.17 11.43
N GLY A 37 -7.12 1.15 10.16
CA GLY A 37 -7.96 0.83 9.01
C GLY A 37 -8.45 2.04 8.23
N GLU A 38 -8.19 3.26 8.70
CA GLU A 38 -8.38 4.46 7.88
C GLU A 38 -7.43 4.49 6.67
N GLU A 39 -7.84 5.18 5.62
CA GLU A 39 -7.05 5.30 4.41
C GLU A 39 -6.02 6.42 4.53
N ALA A 40 -4.81 6.16 4.05
CA ALA A 40 -3.77 7.18 3.87
C ALA A 40 -3.36 7.22 2.40
N PHE A 41 -3.02 8.40 1.90
CA PHE A 41 -2.61 8.56 0.51
C PHE A 41 -1.11 8.33 0.36
N ALA A 42 -0.75 7.40 -0.51
CA ALA A 42 0.63 7.14 -0.89
C ALA A 42 0.83 7.22 -2.40
N ARG A 43 1.90 7.91 -2.80
CA ARG A 43 2.43 7.80 -4.16
C ARG A 43 3.68 6.94 -4.10
N VAL A 44 3.70 5.87 -4.87
CA VAL A 44 4.71 4.83 -4.75
C VAL A 44 5.34 4.49 -6.10
N ARG A 45 6.54 3.92 -6.07
CA ARG A 45 7.16 3.22 -7.18
C ARG A 45 7.29 1.75 -6.81
N GLY A 46 6.94 0.88 -7.74
CA GLY A 46 7.03 -0.56 -7.57
C GLY A 46 6.53 -1.30 -8.78
N THR A 47 6.54 -2.62 -8.69
CA THR A 47 6.12 -3.53 -9.75
C THR A 47 4.91 -4.35 -9.30
N VAL A 48 3.86 -4.38 -10.13
CA VAL A 48 2.67 -5.22 -9.87
C VAL A 48 2.95 -6.64 -10.36
N GLY A 49 2.64 -7.62 -9.51
CA GLY A 49 2.81 -9.06 -9.79
C GLY A 49 1.53 -9.85 -9.58
N PRO A 50 1.42 -11.06 -10.14
CA PRO A 50 0.30 -11.95 -9.93
C PRO A 50 0.32 -12.54 -8.50
N ALA A 51 -0.85 -12.97 -8.00
CA ALA A 51 -0.96 -13.53 -6.66
C ALA A 51 -0.13 -14.83 -6.46
N LEU A 52 0.14 -15.56 -7.53
CA LEU A 52 0.91 -16.81 -7.49
C LEU A 52 2.35 -16.60 -7.02
N ASP A 53 2.90 -15.40 -7.19
CA ASP A 53 4.29 -15.08 -6.88
C ASP A 53 4.50 -14.64 -5.42
N CYS A 54 3.43 -14.58 -4.61
CA CYS A 54 3.52 -14.23 -3.19
C CYS A 54 2.68 -15.19 -2.33
N PRO A 55 3.32 -16.01 -1.45
CA PRO A 55 2.61 -16.98 -0.62
C PRO A 55 1.55 -16.40 0.32
N TRP A 56 1.66 -15.09 0.63
CA TRP A 56 0.79 -14.40 1.57
C TRP A 56 -0.33 -13.59 0.93
N CYS A 57 -0.34 -13.45 -0.41
CA CYS A 57 -1.39 -12.68 -1.09
C CYS A 57 -2.51 -13.54 -1.65
N ARG A 58 -2.68 -14.79 -1.17
CA ARG A 58 -3.70 -15.72 -1.67
C ARG A 58 -5.13 -15.16 -1.68
N ASP A 59 -5.43 -14.26 -0.75
CA ASP A 59 -6.75 -13.61 -0.62
C ASP A 59 -6.88 -12.32 -1.46
N PHE A 60 -5.84 -11.97 -2.24
CA PHE A 60 -5.77 -10.79 -3.08
C PHE A 60 -5.53 -11.18 -4.55
N PRO A 61 -6.03 -10.41 -5.53
CA PRO A 61 -5.83 -10.71 -6.95
C PRO A 61 -4.38 -10.54 -7.42
N GLY A 62 -3.55 -9.83 -6.67
CA GLY A 62 -2.14 -9.62 -6.99
C GLY A 62 -1.33 -9.04 -5.85
N SER A 63 -0.05 -8.80 -6.14
CA SER A 63 0.90 -8.14 -5.26
C SER A 63 1.43 -6.84 -5.87
N LEU A 64 1.84 -5.92 -5.01
CA LEU A 64 2.65 -4.76 -5.36
C LEU A 64 4.00 -4.91 -4.65
N HIS A 65 5.05 -5.15 -5.43
CA HIS A 65 6.43 -5.15 -4.94
C HIS A 65 6.90 -3.69 -4.86
N LEU A 66 6.88 -3.15 -3.66
CA LEU A 66 7.16 -1.76 -3.38
C LEU A 66 8.67 -1.52 -3.33
N GLU A 67 9.13 -0.59 -4.16
CA GLU A 67 10.54 -0.20 -4.24
C GLU A 67 10.79 1.14 -3.52
N GLU A 68 9.85 2.08 -3.64
CA GLU A 68 10.01 3.42 -3.08
C GLU A 68 8.65 4.07 -2.76
N VAL A 69 8.63 4.88 -1.70
CA VAL A 69 7.49 5.74 -1.35
C VAL A 69 7.87 7.18 -1.70
N LEU A 70 7.25 7.72 -2.74
CA LEU A 70 7.52 9.06 -3.27
C LEU A 70 6.75 10.15 -2.52
N GLU A 71 5.60 9.81 -1.94
CA GLU A 71 4.77 10.71 -1.13
C GLU A 71 3.96 9.85 -0.15
N TYR A 72 3.82 10.32 1.09
CA TYR A 72 2.95 9.69 2.07
C TYR A 72 2.34 10.71 3.03
N ARG A 73 1.02 10.80 3.04
CA ARG A 73 0.25 11.78 3.83
C ARG A 73 -1.16 11.28 4.11
N GLU A 74 -1.89 12.04 4.93
CA GLU A 74 -3.34 11.89 5.12
C GLU A 74 -4.06 11.88 3.76
N ALA A 75 -5.05 10.99 3.66
CA ALA A 75 -5.92 10.93 2.49
C ALA A 75 -6.83 12.16 2.44
N SER A 76 -7.13 12.61 1.23
CA SER A 76 -8.01 13.75 0.97
C SER A 76 -9.04 13.39 -0.08
N ALA A 77 -10.20 14.04 -0.03
CA ALA A 77 -11.26 13.85 -1.04
C ALA A 77 -10.83 14.23 -2.48
N ARG A 78 -9.67 14.87 -2.66
CA ARG A 78 -9.11 15.24 -3.98
C ARG A 78 -8.11 14.21 -4.52
N ASP A 79 -7.76 13.20 -3.74
CA ASP A 79 -6.82 12.19 -4.16
C ASP A 79 -7.41 11.33 -5.28
N CYS A 80 -6.54 10.84 -6.17
CA CYS A 80 -6.92 9.98 -7.30
C CYS A 80 -7.93 10.60 -8.30
N ARG A 81 -8.02 11.93 -8.37
CA ARG A 81 -8.82 12.68 -9.36
C ARG A 81 -8.05 13.03 -10.63
#